data_AF-A0A7R9K974-F1
#
_entry.id   AF-A0A7R9K974-F1
#
_cell.length_a   1.000
_cell.length_b   1.000
_cell.length_c   1.000
_cell.angle_alpha   90.00
_cell.angle_beta   90.00
_cell.angle_gamma   90.00
#
_symmetry.space_group_name_H-M   'P 1'
#
loop_
_entity.id
_entity.type
_entity.pdbx_description
1 polymer ?
#
loop_
_entity_poly.entity_id
_entity_poly.type
_entity_poly.pdbx_seq_one_letter_code
_entity_poly.pdbx_strand_id
1 'polypeptide(L)'
;MGACGKGTLGTPDLNDATLDGVTSNCLHPGAIVTGICRHVPSGLRQVLLFFLRMVLKDAVEGAQTTLYLAVSEQMEGVTGKYFAECKEVTPSAKTRDEGLARKLWEKSEEIVKLKPQERFF
;
A
#
# COMPACT_ATOMS: atom_id res chain seq x y z
N MET A 1 -1.00 -36.20 10.38
CA MET A 1 -1.68 -35.79 11.62
C MET A 1 -1.29 -34.34 11.90
N GLY A 2 -2.24 -33.42 11.83
CA GLY A 2 -2.04 -31.99 12.04
C GLY A 2 -3.34 -31.28 11.64
N ALA A 3 -4.08 -30.81 12.63
CA ALA A 3 -5.53 -30.66 12.58
C ALA A 3 -6.04 -29.52 11.69
N CYS A 4 -7.09 -29.83 10.94
CA CYS A 4 -8.10 -28.90 10.46
C CYS A 4 -8.81 -28.27 11.69
N GLY A 5 -8.57 -26.99 11.94
CA GLY A 5 -9.21 -26.23 13.01
C GLY A 5 -10.50 -25.58 12.52
N LYS A 6 -11.64 -26.01 13.08
CA LYS A 6 -12.94 -25.36 12.89
C LYS A 6 -13.09 -24.18 13.87
N GLY A 7 -13.46 -23.03 13.33
CA GLY A 7 -14.42 -22.03 13.84
C GLY A 7 -14.32 -21.51 15.28
N THR A 8 -14.12 -20.20 15.41
CA THR A 8 -14.71 -19.37 16.47
C THR A 8 -15.13 -18.01 15.92
N LEU A 9 -16.43 -17.71 16.00
CA LEU A 9 -17.02 -16.38 15.83
C LEU A 9 -16.46 -15.43 16.90
N GLY A 10 -15.68 -14.44 16.49
CA GLY A 10 -15.19 -13.39 17.38
C GLY A 10 -14.30 -12.42 16.64
N THR A 11 -14.83 -11.23 16.33
CA THR A 11 -14.14 -10.01 15.87
C THR A 11 -13.03 -10.18 14.81
N PRO A 12 -13.22 -9.75 13.55
CA PRO A 12 -12.15 -9.76 12.57
C PRO A 12 -10.97 -8.93 13.10
N ASP A 13 -9.85 -9.60 13.34
CA ASP A 13 -8.59 -8.90 13.45
C ASP A 13 -8.27 -8.30 12.07
N LEU A 14 -7.64 -7.13 12.00
CA LEU A 14 -7.36 -6.48 10.71
C LEU A 14 -6.39 -7.31 9.85
N ASN A 15 -5.66 -8.23 10.49
CA ASN A 15 -4.82 -9.23 9.83
C ASN A 15 -5.64 -10.43 9.28
N ASP A 16 -6.86 -10.63 9.75
CA ASP A 16 -7.78 -11.73 9.39
C ASP A 16 -8.86 -11.29 8.37
N ALA A 17 -8.90 -10.00 8.00
CA ALA A 17 -9.76 -9.50 6.93
C ALA A 17 -9.25 -9.86 5.52
N THR A 18 -8.23 -10.73 5.41
CA THR A 18 -7.72 -11.18 4.12
C THR A 18 -8.61 -12.31 3.60
N LEU A 19 -9.22 -12.08 2.44
CA LEU A 19 -9.90 -13.14 1.70
C LEU A 19 -8.91 -14.27 1.41
N ASP A 20 -9.34 -15.53 1.54
CA ASP A 20 -8.48 -16.69 1.28
C ASP A 20 -7.77 -16.58 -0.08
N GLY A 21 -6.44 -16.63 -0.06
CA GLY A 21 -5.61 -16.57 -1.26
C GLY A 21 -5.32 -15.15 -1.79
N VAL A 22 -5.77 -14.08 -1.12
CA VAL A 22 -5.44 -12.70 -1.49
C VAL A 22 -4.24 -12.19 -0.69
N THR A 23 -3.20 -11.72 -1.37
CA THR A 23 -2.05 -11.04 -0.75
C THR A 23 -2.21 -9.53 -0.86
N SER A 24 -1.86 -8.80 0.21
CA SER A 24 -1.87 -7.33 0.22
C SER A 24 -0.56 -6.79 0.78
N ASN A 25 0.14 -5.97 -0.01
CA ASN A 25 1.40 -5.34 0.36
C ASN A 25 1.40 -3.85 0.03
N CYS A 26 2.25 -3.10 0.71
CA CYS A 26 2.46 -1.67 0.49
C CYS A 26 3.83 -1.40 -0.12
N LEU A 27 3.98 -0.30 -0.88
CA LEU A 27 5.27 0.05 -1.48
C LEU A 27 5.50 1.56 -1.59
N HIS A 28 6.78 1.94 -1.68
CA HIS A 28 7.23 3.25 -2.14
C HIS A 28 7.80 3.10 -3.57
N PRO A 29 7.25 3.80 -4.58
CA PRO A 29 7.66 3.61 -5.98
C PRO A 29 8.96 4.37 -6.32
N GLY A 30 9.51 5.11 -5.34
CA GLY A 30 10.62 6.03 -5.53
C GLY A 30 10.13 7.46 -5.72
N ALA A 31 11.07 8.39 -5.80
CA ALA A 31 10.76 9.79 -6.04
C ALA A 31 10.66 10.00 -7.56
N ILE A 32 9.43 10.15 -8.08
CA ILE A 32 9.13 10.11 -9.53
C ILE A 32 8.61 11.46 -10.01
N VAL A 33 9.01 11.88 -11.21
CA VAL A 33 8.42 13.03 -11.90
C VAL A 33 7.00 12.67 -12.35
N THR A 34 6.01 13.00 -11.51
CA THR A 34 4.59 12.83 -11.82
C THR A 34 3.91 14.16 -12.08
N GLY A 35 2.62 14.13 -12.42
CA GLY A 35 1.80 15.33 -12.60
C GLY A 35 1.47 16.09 -11.31
N ILE A 36 2.13 15.86 -10.17
CA ILE A 36 1.85 16.58 -8.91
C ILE A 36 1.90 18.11 -9.11
N CYS A 37 2.85 18.60 -9.92
CA CYS A 37 2.99 20.03 -10.22
C CYS A 37 2.07 20.54 -11.35
N ARG A 38 1.00 19.82 -11.73
CA ARG A 38 0.15 20.17 -12.89
C ARG A 38 -0.57 21.53 -12.76
N HIS A 39 -0.80 22.00 -11.54
CA HIS A 39 -1.46 23.28 -11.24
C HIS A 39 -0.49 24.44 -10.97
N VAL A 40 0.82 24.22 -11.11
CA VAL A 40 1.82 25.30 -11.01
C VAL A 40 1.78 26.12 -12.32
N PRO A 41 1.85 27.46 -12.26
CA PRO A 41 1.90 28.31 -13.45
C PRO A 41 2.95 27.85 -14.45
N SER A 42 2.59 27.81 -15.73
CA SER A 42 3.33 27.11 -16.78
C SER A 42 4.83 27.46 -16.85
N GLY A 43 5.18 28.75 -16.71
CA GLY A 43 6.58 29.21 -16.72
C GLY A 43 7.40 28.64 -15.55
N LEU A 44 6.85 28.70 -14.34
CA LEU A 44 7.50 28.15 -13.13
C LEU A 44 7.54 26.62 -13.16
N ARG A 45 6.48 25.99 -13.68
CA ARG A 45 6.38 24.54 -13.81
C ARG A 45 7.47 23.97 -14.71
N GLN A 46 7.79 24.62 -15.83
CA GLN A 46 8.84 24.14 -16.74
C GLN A 46 10.21 24.18 -16.09
N VAL A 47 10.54 25.28 -15.40
CA VAL A 47 11.79 25.41 -14.64
C VAL A 47 11.86 24.35 -13.55
N LEU A 48 10.79 24.18 -12.78
CA LEU A 48 10.73 23.17 -11.72
C LEU A 48 10.90 21.76 -12.28
N LEU A 49 10.15 21.39 -13.33
CA LEU A 49 10.25 20.06 -13.94
C LEU A 49 11.63 19.80 -14.56
N PHE A 50 12.30 20.82 -15.09
CA PHE A 50 13.67 20.69 -15.57
C PHE A 50 14.62 20.25 -14.45
N PHE A 51 14.59 20.92 -13.30
CA PHE A 51 15.40 20.54 -12.15
C PHE A 51 15.00 19.19 -11.56
N LEU A 52 13.70 18.93 -11.44
CA LEU A 52 13.18 17.68 -10.90
C LEU A 52 13.56 16.47 -11.76
N ARG A 53 13.53 16.58 -13.09
CA ARG A 53 13.93 15.50 -14.02
C ARG A 53 15.40 15.10 -13.93
N MET A 54 16.27 15.95 -13.39
CA MET A 54 17.68 15.59 -13.20
C MET A 54 17.93 14.72 -11.95
N VAL A 55 16.97 14.67 -11.01
CA VAL A 55 17.15 14.03 -9.70
C VAL A 55 16.12 12.93 -9.43
N LEU A 56 14.91 13.10 -9.96
CA LEU A 56 13.81 12.15 -9.79
C LEU A 56 13.77 11.14 -10.94
N LYS A 57 13.24 9.96 -10.62
CA LYS A 57 12.97 8.88 -11.56
C LYS A 57 11.90 9.25 -12.57
N ASP A 58 11.92 8.59 -13.71
CA ASP A 58 10.79 8.59 -14.63
C ASP A 58 9.70 7.57 -14.23
N ALA A 59 8.61 7.54 -15.00
CA ALA A 59 7.47 6.66 -14.71
C ALA A 59 7.78 5.17 -14.92
N VAL A 60 8.70 4.83 -15.84
CA VAL A 60 9.08 3.45 -16.15
C VAL A 60 9.92 2.90 -14.99
N GLU A 61 10.91 3.68 -14.55
CA GLU A 61 11.72 3.37 -13.38
C GLU A 61 10.87 3.28 -12.11
N GLY A 62 9.90 4.19 -11.96
CA GLY A 62 8.98 4.22 -10.83
C GLY A 62 8.03 3.02 -10.75
N ALA A 63 7.70 2.40 -11.88
CA ALA A 63 6.79 1.26 -11.94
C ALA A 63 7.44 -0.06 -11.46
N GLN A 64 8.77 -0.12 -11.35
CA GLN A 64 9.51 -1.35 -11.09
C GLN A 64 9.04 -2.09 -9.85
N THR A 65 8.93 -1.40 -8.71
CA THR A 65 8.52 -2.06 -7.45
C THR A 65 7.07 -2.54 -7.51
N THR A 66 6.17 -1.78 -8.14
CA THR A 66 4.78 -2.20 -8.35
C THR A 66 4.69 -3.46 -9.21
N LEU A 67 5.42 -3.50 -10.32
CA LEU A 67 5.44 -4.66 -11.21
C LEU A 67 6.05 -5.88 -10.50
N TYR A 68 7.16 -5.69 -9.78
CA TYR A 68 7.77 -6.76 -9.01
C TYR A 68 6.80 -7.39 -8.01
N LEU A 69 6.03 -6.58 -7.27
CA LEU A 69 5.03 -7.10 -6.33
C LEU A 69 3.82 -7.76 -7.01
N ALA A 70 3.45 -7.30 -8.21
CA ALA A 70 2.27 -7.78 -8.90
C ALA A 70 2.47 -9.10 -9.66
N VAL A 71 3.68 -9.36 -10.20
CA VAL A 71 3.89 -10.47 -11.14
C VAL A 71 5.05 -11.40 -10.80
N SER A 72 5.88 -11.09 -9.80
CA SER A 72 7.02 -11.96 -9.44
C SER A 72 6.55 -13.20 -8.68
N GLU A 73 6.97 -14.38 -9.12
CA GLU A 73 6.77 -15.64 -8.38
C GLU A 73 7.37 -15.59 -6.97
N GLN A 74 8.40 -14.76 -6.74
CA GLN A 74 9.01 -14.59 -5.42
C GLN A 74 8.06 -13.94 -4.40
N MET A 75 6.98 -13.30 -4.87
CA MET A 75 6.00 -12.61 -4.04
C MET A 75 4.76 -13.48 -3.76
N GLU A 76 4.71 -14.71 -4.27
CA GLU A 76 3.61 -15.63 -3.99
C GLU A 76 3.50 -15.90 -2.48
N GLY A 77 2.30 -15.68 -1.92
CA GLY A 77 2.02 -15.83 -0.50
C GLY A 77 2.62 -14.74 0.41
N VAL A 78 3.38 -13.78 -0.12
CA VAL A 78 3.93 -12.67 0.66
C VAL A 78 2.83 -11.64 0.91
N THR A 79 2.51 -11.35 2.17
CA THR A 79 1.46 -10.39 2.55
C THR A 79 1.86 -9.57 3.78
N GLY A 80 1.26 -8.38 3.94
CA GLY A 80 1.46 -7.50 5.08
C GLY A 80 2.83 -6.81 5.12
N LYS A 81 3.57 -6.78 4.00
CA LYS A 81 4.92 -6.23 3.93
C LYS A 81 4.97 -4.84 3.28
N TYR A 82 6.08 -4.14 3.50
CA TYR A 82 6.35 -2.83 2.92
C TYR A 82 7.64 -2.87 2.11
N PHE A 83 7.60 -2.35 0.88
CA PHE A 83 8.72 -2.44 -0.06
C PHE A 83 9.19 -1.07 -0.57
N ALA A 84 10.48 -0.97 -0.85
CA ALA A 84 11.07 0.12 -1.62
C ALA A 84 12.23 -0.43 -2.46
N GLU A 85 12.38 0.05 -3.70
CA GLU A 85 13.44 -0.42 -4.61
C GLU A 85 13.46 -1.95 -4.77
N CYS A 86 12.28 -2.57 -4.93
CA CYS A 86 12.07 -4.02 -5.03
C CYS A 86 12.59 -4.85 -3.83
N LYS A 87 12.77 -4.23 -2.66
CA LYS A 87 13.23 -4.89 -1.43
C LYS A 87 12.29 -4.62 -0.27
N GLU A 88 12.12 -5.61 0.61
CA GLU A 88 11.39 -5.41 1.87
C GLU A 88 12.16 -4.42 2.75
N VAL A 89 11.47 -3.41 3.27
CA VAL A 89 12.04 -2.43 4.18
C VAL A 89 11.12 -2.20 5.37
N THR A 90 11.72 -2.00 6.55
CA THR A 90 10.95 -1.74 7.76
C THR A 90 10.35 -0.33 7.69
N PRO A 91 9.01 -0.18 7.73
CA PRO A 91 8.40 1.14 7.71
C PRO A 91 8.50 1.79 9.10
N SER A 92 8.03 3.03 9.20
CA SER A 92 8.07 3.81 10.44
C SER A 92 7.46 3.06 11.64
N ALA A 93 7.83 3.44 12.87
CA ALA A 93 7.22 2.84 14.06
C ALA A 93 5.70 3.07 14.13
N LYS A 94 5.23 4.25 13.72
CA LYS A 94 3.80 4.61 13.74
C LYS A 94 2.95 3.74 12.81
N THR A 95 3.50 3.37 11.65
CA THR A 95 2.80 2.50 10.68
C THR A 95 2.69 1.04 11.16
N ARG A 96 3.41 0.67 12.22
CA ARG A 96 3.37 -0.67 12.83
C ARG A 96 2.56 -0.70 14.13
N ASP A 97 1.90 0.40 14.47
CA ASP A 97 0.98 0.49 15.61
C ASP A 97 -0.40 -0.02 15.18
N GLU A 98 -0.71 -1.27 15.55
CA GLU A 98 -1.99 -1.92 15.23
C GLU A 98 -3.19 -1.19 15.85
N GLY A 99 -3.00 -0.58 17.03
CA GLY A 99 -4.04 0.20 17.69
C GLY A 99 -4.37 1.48 16.93
N LEU A 100 -3.35 2.15 16.39
CA LEU A 100 -3.52 3.31 15.51
C LEU A 100 -4.16 2.90 14.18
N ALA A 101 -3.71 1.79 13.58
CA ALA A 101 -4.30 1.26 12.35
C ALA A 101 -5.79 0.96 12.52
N ARG A 102 -6.18 0.35 13.64
CA ARG A 102 -7.59 0.05 13.97
C ARG A 102 -8.43 1.31 14.12
N LYS A 103 -7.96 2.29 14.87
CA LYS A 103 -8.65 3.59 15.02
C LYS A 103 -8.82 4.29 13.67
N LEU A 104 -7.80 4.23 12.80
CA LEU A 104 -7.86 4.81 11.47
C LEU A 104 -8.89 4.10 10.59
N TRP A 105 -8.94 2.77 10.64
CA TRP A 105 -9.92 1.97 9.92
C TRP A 105 -11.35 2.30 10.34
N GLU A 106 -11.65 2.21 11.64
CA GLU A 106 -12.98 2.52 12.20
C GLU A 106 -13.44 3.93 11.84
N LYS A 107 -12.54 4.92 11.92
CA LYS A 107 -12.86 6.30 11.53
C LYS A 107 -13.11 6.43 10.03
N SER A 108 -12.37 5.70 9.20
CA SER A 108 -12.56 5.70 7.75
C SER A 108 -13.91 5.10 7.37
N GLU A 109 -14.32 4.01 8.00
CA GLU A 109 -15.64 3.40 7.83
C GLU A 109 -16.77 4.37 8.19
N GLU A 110 -16.62 5.13 9.28
CA GLU A 110 -17.57 6.18 9.67
C GLU A 110 -17.64 7.31 8.60
N ILE A 111 -16.50 7.80 8.13
CA ILE A 111 -16.40 8.89 7.14
C ILE A 111 -17.11 8.52 5.84
N VAL A 112 -16.89 7.29 5.35
CA VAL A 112 -17.50 6.80 4.11
C VAL A 112 -18.90 6.20 4.33
N LYS A 113 -19.37 6.14 5.58
CA LYS A 113 -20.65 5.57 6.00
C LYS A 113 -20.82 4.11 5.57
N LEU A 114 -19.76 3.32 5.70
CA LEU A 114 -19.75 1.91 5.35
C LEU A 114 -20.80 1.17 6.19
N LYS A 115 -21.71 0.43 5.53
CA LYS A 115 -22.73 -0.34 6.22
C LYS A 115 -22.14 -1.68 6.70
N PRO A 116 -22.63 -2.25 7.81
CA PRO A 116 -22.13 -3.52 8.33
C PRO A 116 -22.16 -4.67 7.31
N GLN A 117 -23.19 -4.69 6.45
CA GLN A 117 -23.33 -5.68 5.39
C GLN A 117 -22.26 -5.56 4.28
N GLU A 118 -21.61 -4.41 4.13
CA GLU A 118 -20.61 -4.15 3.08
C GLU A 118 -19.19 -4.56 3.49
N ARG A 119 -18.98 -4.98 4.75
CA ARG A 119 -17.65 -5.27 5.30
C ARG A 119 -17.00 -6.56 4.81
N PHE A 120 -17.76 -7.47 4.20
CA PHE A 120 -17.32 -8.85 3.92
C PHE A 120 -17.64 -9.31 2.50
N PHE A 121 -17.77 -8.36 1.55
CA PHE A 121 -17.83 -8.67 0.12
C PHE A 121 -16.46 -8.57 -0.53
#